data_AF-A0A4R5NGN5-F1
#
_entry.id   AF-A0A4R5NGN5-F1
#
_cell.length_a   1.000
_cell.length_b   1.000
_cell.length_c   1.000
_cell.angle_alpha   90.00
_cell.angle_beta   90.00
_cell.angle_gamma   90.00
#
_symmetry.space_group_name_H-M   'P 1'
#
loop_
_entity.id
_entity.type
_entity.pdbx_description
1 polymer ?
#
loop_
_entity_poly.entity_id
_entity_poly.type
_entity_poly.pdbx_seq_one_letter_code
_entity_poly.pdbx_strand_id
1 'polypeptide(L)'
;MILNIELENQKFLELDFEDEIYITGENRQKIWQVFRSLYYYFNKDPKLTTNVYGENKIEITCDDEAVSIKNTLPFFIHNRESIYQQMLYNAIILLWLSDEII
;
A
#
# COMPACT_ATOMS: atom_id res chain seq x y z
N MET A 1 0.29 8.80 -14.12
CA MET A 1 -0.06 7.42 -13.75
C MET A 1 -1.36 7.48 -12.99
N ILE A 2 -2.27 6.54 -13.23
CA ILE A 2 -3.56 6.49 -12.55
C ILE A 2 -3.56 5.33 -11.57
N LEU A 3 -3.55 5.63 -10.27
CA LEU A 3 -3.67 4.66 -9.19
C LEU A 3 -5.13 4.54 -8.75
N ASN A 4 -5.68 3.33 -8.84
CA ASN A 4 -7.01 3.00 -8.34
C ASN A 4 -6.89 2.13 -7.09
N ILE A 5 -7.48 2.59 -5.99
CA ILE A 5 -7.46 1.90 -4.70
C ILE A 5 -8.89 1.55 -4.29
N GLU A 6 -9.21 0.27 -4.14
CA GLU A 6 -10.48 -0.13 -3.54
C GLU A 6 -10.51 0.26 -2.05
N LEU A 7 -11.53 1.01 -1.65
CA LEU A 7 -11.72 1.44 -0.26
C LEU A 7 -12.68 0.53 0.51
N GLU A 8 -13.75 0.08 -0.13
CA GLU A 8 -14.77 -0.83 0.39
C GLU A 8 -15.76 -1.19 -0.72
N ASN A 9 -16.25 -2.44 -0.75
CA ASN A 9 -17.39 -2.86 -1.58
C ASN A 9 -17.35 -2.33 -3.03
N GLN A 10 -16.23 -2.54 -3.75
CA GLN A 10 -16.08 -2.10 -5.15
C GLN A 10 -16.16 -0.58 -5.37
N LYS A 11 -15.94 0.22 -4.32
CA LYS A 11 -15.75 1.66 -4.43
C LYS A 11 -14.26 1.97 -4.49
N PHE A 12 -13.87 2.67 -5.54
CA PHE A 12 -12.47 3.01 -5.81
C PHE A 12 -12.20 4.49 -5.59
N LEU A 13 -11.00 4.77 -5.09
CA LEU A 13 -10.39 6.09 -5.13
C LEU A 13 -9.39 6.09 -6.28
N GLU A 14 -9.65 6.94 -7.28
CA GLU A 14 -8.76 7.20 -8.39
C GLU A 14 -7.85 8.38 -8.05
N LEU A 15 -6.54 8.22 -8.30
CA LEU A 15 -5.52 9.23 -8.03
C LEU A 15 -4.60 9.34 -9.25
N ASP A 16 -4.48 10.54 -9.81
CA ASP A 16 -3.49 10.86 -10.83
C ASP A 16 -2.21 11.36 -10.17
N PHE A 17 -1.08 10.82 -10.62
CA PHE A 17 0.24 11.13 -10.06
C PHE A 17 1.37 10.94 -11.08
N GLU A 18 2.44 11.69 -10.90
CA GLU A 18 3.71 11.46 -11.61
C GLU A 18 4.65 10.67 -10.71
N ASP A 19 5.26 11.31 -9.72
CA ASP A 19 6.21 10.67 -8.79
C ASP A 19 5.66 10.51 -7.36
N GLU A 20 4.89 11.48 -6.87
CA GLU A 20 4.43 11.54 -5.48
C GLU A 20 2.96 11.98 -5.37
N ILE A 21 2.28 11.49 -4.33
CA ILE A 21 0.89 11.86 -4.01
C ILE A 21 0.79 12.32 -2.56
N TYR A 22 0.16 13.47 -2.36
CA TYR A 22 -0.18 13.99 -1.03
C TYR A 22 -1.69 13.94 -0.82
N ILE A 23 -2.14 13.02 0.04
CA ILE A 23 -3.56 12.89 0.38
C ILE A 23 -3.84 13.72 1.64
N THR A 24 -4.60 14.80 1.51
CA THR A 24 -4.97 15.70 2.61
C THR A 24 -6.47 15.96 2.64
N GLY A 25 -6.98 16.44 3.78
CA GLY A 25 -8.40 16.78 3.92
C GLY A 25 -8.91 16.67 5.36
N GLU A 26 -10.09 17.22 5.60
CA GLU A 26 -10.71 17.23 6.92
C GLU A 26 -11.28 15.85 7.31
N ASN A 27 -11.63 15.04 6.31
CA ASN A 27 -12.20 13.71 6.53
C ASN A 27 -11.10 12.69 6.87
N ARG A 28 -10.66 12.69 8.12
CA ARG A 28 -9.64 11.78 8.66
C ARG A 28 -10.01 10.31 8.49
N GLN A 29 -11.30 9.97 8.55
CA GLN A 29 -11.77 8.60 8.40
C GLN A 29 -11.48 8.06 6.99
N LYS A 30 -11.73 8.87 5.95
CA LYS A 30 -11.40 8.50 4.56
C LYS A 30 -9.89 8.38 4.35
N ILE A 31 -9.10 9.30 4.88
CA ILE A 31 -7.63 9.21 4.79
C ILE A 31 -7.13 7.91 5.43
N TRP A 32 -7.70 7.55 6.59
CA TRP A 32 -7.37 6.29 7.26
C TRP A 32 -7.85 5.04 6.50
N GLN A 33 -8.97 5.13 5.77
CA GLN A 33 -9.40 4.04 4.89
C GLN A 33 -8.39 3.80 3.76
N VAL A 34 -7.88 4.86 3.12
CA VAL A 34 -6.84 4.72 2.08
C VAL A 34 -5.60 4.02 2.63
N PHE A 35 -5.06 4.50 3.75
CA PHE A 35 -3.88 3.91 4.39
C PHE A 35 -4.08 2.42 4.70
N ARG A 36 -5.22 2.05 5.29
CA ARG A 36 -5.52 0.66 5.63
C ARG A 36 -5.68 -0.23 4.40
N SER A 37 -6.27 0.29 3.32
CA SER A 37 -6.44 -0.45 2.06
C SER A 37 -5.09 -0.85 1.50
N LEU A 38 -4.17 0.13 1.39
CA LEU A 38 -2.78 -0.11 0.99
C LEU A 38 -2.08 -1.08 1.95
N TYR A 39 -2.15 -0.82 3.26
CA TYR A 39 -1.47 -1.64 4.26
C TYR A 39 -1.89 -3.12 4.19
N TYR A 40 -3.19 -3.40 4.13
CA TYR A 40 -3.69 -4.78 4.09
C TYR A 40 -3.46 -5.47 2.75
N TYR A 41 -3.53 -4.72 1.64
CA TYR A 41 -3.21 -5.25 0.32
C TYR A 41 -1.82 -5.89 0.30
N PHE A 42 -0.84 -5.19 0.87
CA PHE A 42 0.55 -5.62 0.87
C PHE A 42 0.95 -6.54 2.03
N ASN A 43 0.38 -6.39 3.23
CA ASN A 43 0.78 -7.17 4.42
C ASN A 43 -0.08 -8.42 4.69
N LYS A 44 -1.15 -8.67 3.90
CA LYS A 44 -2.04 -9.84 4.02
C LYS A 44 -2.38 -10.23 5.46
N ASP A 45 -3.24 -9.47 6.12
CA ASP A 45 -3.93 -9.94 7.33
C ASP A 45 -5.30 -10.53 6.96
N PRO A 46 -5.43 -11.87 6.87
CA PRO A 46 -6.64 -12.52 6.35
C PRO A 46 -7.88 -12.33 7.22
N LYS A 47 -7.75 -11.92 8.49
CA LYS A 47 -8.91 -11.77 9.40
C LYS A 47 -9.67 -10.47 9.21
N LEU A 48 -9.00 -9.42 8.73
CA LEU A 48 -9.59 -8.08 8.58
C LEU A 48 -10.07 -7.79 7.16
N THR A 49 -9.50 -8.46 6.16
CA THR A 49 -9.84 -8.27 4.74
C THR A 49 -11.27 -8.69 4.41
N THR A 50 -11.74 -9.83 4.92
CA THR A 50 -13.05 -10.39 4.51
C THR A 50 -14.25 -9.59 5.03
N ASN A 51 -14.11 -8.94 6.20
CA ASN A 51 -15.21 -8.18 6.81
C ASN A 51 -15.43 -6.79 6.18
N VAL A 52 -14.43 -6.24 5.48
CA VAL A 52 -14.48 -4.87 4.92
C VAL A 52 -14.59 -4.89 3.40
N TYR A 53 -13.98 -5.87 2.74
CA TYR A 53 -13.91 -5.96 1.28
C TYR A 53 -14.77 -7.10 0.70
N GLY A 54 -15.49 -7.85 1.56
CA GLY A 54 -16.37 -8.94 1.16
C GLY A 54 -15.61 -10.24 0.85
N GLU A 55 -16.18 -11.09 -0.02
CA GLU A 55 -15.52 -12.32 -0.50
C GLU A 55 -14.38 -12.01 -1.48
N ASN A 56 -14.41 -10.83 -2.09
CA ASN A 56 -13.36 -10.34 -2.98
C ASN A 56 -12.17 -9.84 -2.15
N LYS A 57 -10.96 -10.09 -2.65
CA LYS A 57 -9.74 -9.53 -2.07
C LYS A 57 -9.67 -8.04 -2.44
N ILE A 58 -8.97 -7.24 -1.65
CA ILE A 58 -8.70 -5.82 -1.97
C ILE A 58 -8.10 -5.72 -3.38
N GLU A 59 -8.68 -4.86 -4.21
CA GLU A 59 -8.17 -4.56 -5.56
C GLU A 59 -7.42 -3.22 -5.61
N ILE A 60 -6.20 -3.25 -6.16
CA ILE A 60 -5.39 -2.05 -6.44
C ILE A 60 -4.81 -2.19 -7.84
N THR A 61 -5.02 -1.18 -8.68
CA THR A 61 -4.47 -1.12 -10.04
C THR A 61 -3.71 0.18 -10.27
N CYS A 62 -2.71 0.15 -11.14
CA CYS A 62 -1.98 1.30 -11.64
C CYS A 62 -1.96 1.25 -13.17
N ASP A 63 -2.43 2.29 -13.84
CA ASP A 63 -2.58 2.34 -15.30
C ASP A 63 -3.30 1.08 -15.85
N ASP A 64 -4.42 0.73 -15.21
CA ASP A 64 -5.27 -0.45 -15.49
C ASP A 64 -4.63 -1.83 -15.22
N GLU A 65 -3.38 -1.89 -14.74
CA GLU A 65 -2.72 -3.13 -14.36
C GLU A 65 -2.78 -3.38 -12.86
N ALA A 66 -3.08 -4.63 -12.45
CA ALA A 66 -3.09 -5.00 -11.04
C ALA A 66 -1.69 -4.89 -10.43
N VAL A 67 -1.58 -4.18 -9.30
CA VAL A 67 -0.30 -3.96 -8.64
C VAL A 67 0.25 -5.29 -8.09
N SER A 68 1.41 -5.73 -8.55
CA SER A 68 1.96 -7.01 -8.10
C SER A 68 2.45 -6.93 -6.66
N ILE A 69 1.76 -7.60 -5.73
CA ILE A 69 2.22 -7.75 -4.33
C ILE A 69 3.63 -8.36 -4.25
N LYS A 70 4.00 -9.22 -5.21
CA LYS A 70 5.31 -9.89 -5.23
C LYS A 70 6.43 -9.02 -5.79
N ASN A 71 6.12 -8.15 -6.74
CA ASN A 71 7.12 -7.33 -7.44
C ASN A 71 7.16 -5.88 -6.94
N THR A 72 6.35 -5.56 -5.94
CA THR A 72 6.33 -4.25 -5.30
C THR A 72 6.91 -4.38 -3.91
N LEU A 73 7.80 -3.46 -3.53
CA LEU A 73 8.40 -3.40 -2.20
C LEU A 73 7.82 -2.20 -1.42
N PRO A 74 6.74 -2.40 -0.64
CA PRO A 74 6.08 -1.32 0.07
C PRO A 74 6.72 -1.05 1.43
N PHE A 75 6.85 0.23 1.77
CA PHE A 75 7.31 0.69 3.08
C PHE A 75 6.23 1.52 3.77
N PHE A 76 5.76 1.06 4.93
CA PHE A 76 4.72 1.73 5.70
C PHE A 76 5.27 2.47 6.92
N ILE A 77 5.61 3.74 6.75
CA ILE A 77 6.12 4.59 7.82
C ILE A 77 4.95 5.30 8.51
N HIS A 78 4.61 4.88 9.73
CA HIS A 78 3.46 5.42 10.48
C HIS A 78 3.80 5.79 11.93
N ASN A 79 4.96 5.38 12.43
CA ASN A 79 5.51 5.80 13.72
C ASN A 79 7.03 5.52 13.76
N ARG A 80 7.69 5.92 14.86
CA ARG A 80 9.13 5.71 15.05
C ARG A 80 9.54 4.23 15.02
N GLU A 81 8.70 3.36 15.58
CA GLU A 81 8.97 1.92 15.58
C GLU A 81 8.95 1.35 14.16
N SER A 82 8.02 1.79 13.30
CA SER A 82 7.97 1.35 11.90
C SER A 82 9.20 1.75 11.10
N ILE A 83 9.80 2.91 11.41
CA ILE A 83 11.09 3.32 10.84
C ILE A 83 12.17 2.37 11.33
N TYR A 84 12.25 2.13 12.64
CA TYR A 84 13.23 1.23 13.21
C TYR A 84 13.14 -0.19 12.62
N GLN A 85 11.94 -0.74 12.50
CA GLN A 85 11.71 -2.06 11.89
C GLN A 85 12.11 -2.15 10.42
N GLN A 86 11.98 -1.04 9.67
CA GLN A 86 12.45 -0.98 8.29
C GLN A 86 13.98 -0.77 8.20
N MET A 87 14.58 -0.12 9.19
CA MET A 87 16.03 0.03 9.29
C MET A 87 16.73 -1.21 9.86
N LEU A 88 16.01 -2.04 10.62
CA LEU A 88 16.53 -3.31 11.11
C LEU A 88 16.87 -4.21 9.91
N TYR A 89 18.10 -4.73 9.92
CA TYR A 89 18.68 -5.60 8.91
C TYR A 89 17.73 -6.75 8.52
N ASN A 90 16.97 -6.55 7.44
CA ASN A 90 16.26 -7.62 6.75
C ASN A 90 17.06 -7.97 5.50
N ALA A 91 17.36 -9.26 5.30
CA ALA A 91 18.17 -9.77 4.19
C ALA A 91 17.69 -9.30 2.79
N ILE A 92 16.41 -8.90 2.68
CA ILE A 92 15.79 -8.37 1.46
C ILE A 92 16.26 -6.94 1.14
N ILE A 93 16.45 -6.08 2.15
CA ILE A 93 16.94 -4.70 1.96
C ILE A 93 18.41 -4.70 1.51
N LEU A 94 19.20 -5.67 2.00
CA LEU A 94 20.58 -5.87 1.57
C LEU A 94 20.69 -6.24 0.09
N LEU A 95 19.78 -7.07 -0.43
CA LEU A 95 19.77 -7.46 -1.84
C LEU A 95 19.51 -6.25 -2.76
N TRP A 96 18.60 -5.38 -2.33
CA TRP A 96 18.23 -4.17 -3.07
C TRP A 96 19.38 -3.14 -3.06
N LEU A 97 20.00 -2.91 -1.90
CA LEU A 97 21.18 -2.04 -1.80
C LEU A 97 22.40 -2.61 -2.55
N SER A 98 22.50 -3.93 -2.73
CA SER A 98 23.59 -4.52 -3.51
C SER A 98 23.40 -4.38 -5.02
N ASP A 99 22.15 -4.32 -5.51
CA ASP A 99 21.86 -4.14 -6.93
C ASP A 99 22.04 -2.68 -7.39
N GLU A 100 21.94 -1.69 -6.49
CA GLU A 100 22.26 -0.28 -6.79
C GLU A 100 23.76 0.05 -6.69
N ILE A 101 24.60 -0.86 -6.18
CA ILE A 101 26.04 -0.63 -5.94
C ILE A 101 26.95 -1.30 -7.01
N ILE A 102 26.37 -1.93 -8.05
CA ILE A 102 27.13 -2.61 -9.13
C ILE A 102 26.96 -1.90 -10.47
#